data_AF-A0A7W8TW91-F1
#
_entry.id   AF-A0A7W8TW91-F1
#
_cell.length_a   1.000
_cell.length_b   1.000
_cell.length_c   1.000
_cell.angle_alpha   90.00
_cell.angle_beta   90.00
_cell.angle_gamma   90.00
#
_symmetry.space_group_name_H-M   'P 1'
#
loop_
_entity.id
_entity.type
_entity.pdbx_description
1 polymer ?
#
loop_
_entity_poly.entity_id
_entity_poly.type
_entity_poly.pdbx_seq_one_letter_code
_entity_poly.pdbx_strand_id
1 'polypeptide(L)'
;MAGTIVAATSIEQPTSGELLTTDAIDVVVKALEATVKVMRDKHDAVDEADPTTADILHQYIADLEQQAWFISAEKRTPRTSK
;
A
#
# COMPACT_ATOMS: atom_id res chain seq x y z
N MET A 1 -9.97 -5.24 20.54
CA MET A 1 -9.73 -5.48 19.10
C MET A 1 -8.98 -4.33 18.45
N ALA A 2 -9.39 -3.07 18.60
CA ALA A 2 -8.66 -1.92 18.02
C ALA A 2 -7.17 -1.83 18.45
N GLY A 3 -6.85 -2.09 19.72
CA GLY A 3 -5.46 -2.04 20.21
C GLY A 3 -4.51 -3.06 19.57
N THR A 4 -5.00 -4.25 19.21
CA THR A 4 -4.18 -5.31 18.57
C THR A 4 -3.80 -4.94 17.15
N ILE A 5 -4.74 -4.35 16.40
CA ILE A 5 -4.52 -3.92 15.01
C ILE A 5 -3.50 -2.77 14.98
N VAL A 6 -3.64 -1.80 15.89
CA VAL A 6 -2.71 -0.66 16.00
C VAL A 6 -1.30 -1.12 16.38
N ALA A 7 -1.16 -2.10 17.28
CA ALA A 7 0.16 -2.57 17.71
C ALA A 7 0.99 -3.24 16.60
N ALA A 8 0.33 -3.81 15.58
CA ALA A 8 0.98 -4.55 14.51
C ALA A 8 1.07 -3.77 13.18
N THR A 9 0.59 -2.53 13.14
CA THR A 9 0.53 -1.77 11.88
C THR A 9 1.90 -1.23 11.47
N SER A 10 2.24 -1.40 10.19
CA SER A 10 3.35 -0.70 9.54
C SER A 10 2.89 0.58 8.83
N ILE A 11 1.59 0.89 8.87
CA ILE A 11 1.01 2.06 8.20
C ILE A 11 1.12 3.27 9.12
N GLU A 12 1.80 4.31 8.63
CA GLU A 12 1.83 5.62 9.27
C GLU A 12 0.41 6.21 9.34
N GLN A 13 0.02 6.68 10.52
CA GLN A 13 -1.31 7.24 10.72
C GLN A 13 -1.33 8.68 10.21
N PRO A 14 -2.35 9.07 9.41
CA PRO A 14 -2.49 10.45 9.00
C PRO A 14 -2.75 11.36 10.20
N THR A 15 -2.41 12.64 10.04
CA THR A 15 -2.81 13.67 11.01
C THR A 15 -4.33 13.75 11.09
N SER A 16 -4.86 13.90 12.30
CA SER A 16 -6.30 14.04 12.50
C SER A 16 -6.81 15.37 11.93
N GLY A 17 -7.99 15.35 11.31
CA GLY A 17 -8.65 16.54 10.77
C GLY A 17 -8.85 16.48 9.25
N GLU A 18 -9.25 17.61 8.68
CA GLU A 18 -9.40 17.77 7.23
C GLU A 18 -8.03 17.90 6.56
N LEU A 19 -7.87 17.22 5.42
CA LEU A 19 -6.65 17.23 4.62
C LEU A 19 -6.99 17.67 3.19
N LEU A 20 -6.06 18.37 2.55
CA LEU A 20 -6.16 18.61 1.11
C LEU A 20 -6.19 17.27 0.38
N THR A 21 -7.02 17.16 -0.65
CA THR A 21 -7.13 15.92 -1.44
C THR A 21 -5.78 15.45 -1.99
N THR A 22 -4.91 16.39 -2.38
CA THR A 22 -3.54 16.08 -2.84
C THR A 22 -2.64 15.48 -1.77
N ASP A 23 -2.87 15.82 -0.50
CA ASP A 23 -2.10 15.27 0.62
C ASP A 23 -2.70 13.93 1.04
N ALA A 24 -4.03 13.80 0.99
CA ALA A 24 -4.73 12.54 1.20
C ALA A 24 -4.31 11.47 0.18
N ILE A 25 -4.09 11.85 -1.10
CA ILE A 25 -3.55 10.96 -2.12
C ILE A 25 -2.18 10.39 -1.70
N ASP A 26 -1.26 11.22 -1.22
CA ASP A 26 0.07 10.75 -0.78
C ASP A 26 -0.04 9.78 0.41
N VAL A 27 -0.91 10.09 1.37
CA VAL A 27 -1.17 9.21 2.52
C VAL A 27 -1.65 7.84 2.05
N VAL A 28 -2.62 7.79 1.14
CA VAL A 28 -3.18 6.53 0.65
C VAL A 28 -2.15 5.75 -0.15
N VAL A 29 -1.39 6.39 -1.05
CA VAL A 29 -0.34 5.72 -1.82
C VAL A 29 0.71 5.11 -0.89
N LYS A 30 1.19 5.86 0.11
CA LYS A 30 2.15 5.35 1.11
C LYS A 30 1.60 4.17 1.90
N ALA A 31 0.31 4.21 2.27
CA ALA A 31 -0.32 3.11 2.99
C ALA A 31 -0.41 1.84 2.13
N LEU A 32 -0.74 1.97 0.84
CA LEU A 32 -0.76 0.85 -0.11
C LEU A 32 0.64 0.26 -0.30
N GLU A 33 1.65 1.10 -0.51
CA GLU A 33 3.05 0.68 -0.65
C GLU A 33 3.57 -0.02 0.62
N ALA A 34 3.24 0.50 1.81
CA ALA A 34 3.61 -0.13 3.08
C ALA A 34 2.93 -1.50 3.26
N THR A 35 1.67 -1.63 2.82
CA THR A 35 0.94 -2.90 2.85
C THR A 35 1.58 -3.92 1.93
N VAL A 36 1.84 -3.53 0.68
CA VAL A 36 2.54 -4.36 -0.32
C VAL A 36 3.91 -4.81 0.19
N LYS A 37 4.67 -3.90 0.82
CA LYS A 37 5.97 -4.24 1.40
C LYS A 37 5.86 -5.36 2.44
N VAL A 38 4.91 -5.26 3.37
CA VAL A 38 4.68 -6.31 4.38
C VAL A 38 4.30 -7.63 3.72
N MET A 39 3.45 -7.60 2.69
CA MET A 39 3.06 -8.81 1.97
C MET A 39 4.27 -9.46 1.26
N ARG A 40 5.12 -8.68 0.60
CA ARG A 40 6.35 -9.17 -0.04
C ARG A 40 7.34 -9.72 1.00
N ASP A 41 7.53 -9.03 2.12
CA ASP A 41 8.40 -9.49 3.21
C ASP A 41 7.95 -10.82 3.83
N LYS A 42 6.68 -11.20 3.69
CA LYS A 42 6.12 -12.46 4.19
C LYS A 42 5.92 -13.53 3.11
N HIS A 43 5.92 -13.13 1.85
CA HIS A 43 5.60 -14.00 0.72
C HIS A 43 6.52 -15.22 0.67
N ASP A 44 7.85 -15.04 0.70
CA ASP A 44 8.82 -16.15 0.58
C ASP A 44 8.62 -17.25 1.63
N ALA A 45 8.36 -16.85 2.89
CA ALA A 45 8.11 -17.80 3.98
C ALA A 45 6.77 -18.54 3.83
N VAL A 46 5.78 -17.89 3.21
CA VAL A 46 4.49 -18.51 2.89
C VAL A 46 4.63 -19.43 1.67
N ASP A 47 5.42 -19.05 0.66
CA ASP A 47 5.71 -19.85 -0.52
C ASP A 47 6.42 -21.16 -0.17
N GLU A 48 7.41 -21.10 0.73
CA GLU A 48 8.09 -22.29 1.25
C GLU A 48 7.13 -23.26 1.96
N ALA A 49 6.14 -22.72 2.70
CA ALA A 49 5.20 -23.51 3.49
C ALA A 49 4.02 -24.05 2.68
N ASP A 50 3.45 -23.22 1.81
CA ASP A 50 2.32 -23.51 0.93
C ASP A 50 2.30 -22.56 -0.28
N PRO A 51 2.83 -23.00 -1.44
CA PRO A 51 2.85 -22.20 -2.67
C PRO A 51 1.46 -21.76 -3.14
N THR A 52 0.41 -22.56 -2.89
CA THR A 52 -0.96 -22.20 -3.32
C THR A 52 -1.50 -21.01 -2.51
N THR A 53 -1.18 -20.93 -1.22
CA THR A 53 -1.51 -19.75 -0.41
C THR A 53 -0.67 -18.55 -0.83
N ALA A 54 0.59 -18.74 -1.21
CA ALA A 54 1.46 -17.67 -1.69
C ALA A 54 0.93 -17.02 -3.00
N ASP A 55 0.23 -17.77 -3.86
CA ASP A 55 -0.45 -17.24 -5.04
C ASP A 55 -1.55 -16.24 -4.68
N ILE A 56 -2.28 -16.46 -3.59
CA ILE A 56 -3.29 -15.50 -3.10
C ILE A 56 -2.61 -14.18 -2.72
N LEU A 57 -1.46 -14.25 -2.04
CA LEU A 57 -0.69 -13.06 -1.70
C LEU A 57 -0.18 -12.35 -2.95
N HIS A 58 0.31 -13.09 -3.95
CA HIS A 58 0.75 -12.52 -5.22
C HIS A 58 -0.37 -11.75 -5.94
N GLN A 59 -1.58 -12.30 -5.99
CA GLN A 59 -2.72 -11.63 -6.62
C GLN A 59 -3.01 -10.29 -5.92
N TYR A 60 -3.11 -10.29 -4.59
CA TYR A 60 -3.36 -9.05 -3.83
C TYR A 60 -2.20 -8.05 -3.95
N ILE A 61 -0.94 -8.50 -3.98
CA ILE A 61 0.21 -7.62 -4.22
C ILE A 61 0.05 -6.89 -5.56
N ALA A 62 -0.26 -7.63 -6.63
CA ALA A 62 -0.42 -7.04 -7.96
C ALA A 62 -1.58 -6.03 -8.01
N ASP A 63 -2.72 -6.36 -7.40
CA ASP A 63 -3.89 -5.48 -7.37
C ASP A 63 -3.64 -4.20 -6.56
N LEU A 64 -2.95 -4.30 -5.43
CA LEU A 64 -2.63 -3.13 -4.59
C LEU A 64 -1.54 -2.24 -5.23
N GLU A 65 -0.55 -2.82 -5.91
CA GLU A 65 0.44 -2.07 -6.68
C GLU A 65 -0.22 -1.32 -7.84
N GLN A 66 -1.16 -1.96 -8.54
CA GLN A 66 -1.94 -1.30 -9.57
C GLN A 66 -2.78 -0.15 -9.00
N GLN A 67 -3.42 -0.36 -7.85
CA GLN A 67 -4.20 0.68 -7.19
C GLN A 67 -3.33 1.86 -6.76
N ALA A 68 -2.15 1.61 -6.20
CA ALA A 68 -1.19 2.66 -5.85
C ALA A 68 -0.78 3.46 -7.09
N TRP A 69 -0.53 2.78 -8.22
CA TRP A 69 -0.25 3.44 -9.48
C TRP A 69 -1.39 4.34 -9.95
N PHE A 70 -2.64 3.85 -9.97
CA PHE A 70 -3.81 4.65 -10.38
C PHE A 70 -4.02 5.87 -9.48
N ILE A 71 -3.95 5.70 -8.16
CA ILE A 71 -4.19 6.80 -7.22
C ILE A 71 -3.06 7.83 -7.31
N SER A 72 -1.80 7.41 -7.45
CA SER A 72 -0.67 8.34 -7.62
C SER A 72 -0.78 9.18 -8.90
N ALA A 73 -1.42 8.65 -9.95
CA ALA A 73 -1.57 9.33 -11.22
C ALA A 73 -2.41 10.62 -11.13
N GLU A 74 -3.30 10.74 -10.13
CA GLU A 74 -4.09 11.94 -9.88
C GLU A 74 -3.23 13.18 -9.60
N LYS A 75 -2.00 13.00 -9.08
CA LYS A 75 -1.05 14.10 -8.82
C LYS A 75 -0.08 14.37 -9.95
N ARG A 76 -0.15 13.63 -11.06
CA ARG A 76 0.83 13.71 -12.14
C ARG A 76 0.69 15.05 -12.88
N THR A 77 1.76 15.85 -12.86
CA THR A 77 1.85 17.07 -13.66
C THR A 77 2.56 16.82 -15.00
N PRO A 78 2.15 17.49 -16.10
CA PRO A 78 2.86 17.40 -17.36
C PRO A 78 4.29 17.93 -17.24
N ARG A 79 5.25 17.24 -17.88
CA ARG A 79 6.61 17.76 -18.02
C ARG A 79 6.59 18.93 -19.00
N THR A 80 7.02 20.11 -18.56
CA THR A 80 7.15 21.29 -19.43
C THR A 80 8.15 21.01 -20.55
N SER A 81 7.73 21.23 -21.81
CA SER A 81 8.66 21.28 -22.93
C SER A 81 9.65 22.43 -22.70
N LYS A 82 10.94 22.16 -22.93
CA LYS A 82 11.91 23.24 -23.13
C LYS A 82 11.60 23.99 -24.42
#